data_AF-A0A0B6Y792-F1
#
_entry.id   AF-A0A0B6Y792-F1
#
_cell.length_a   1.000
_cell.length_b   1.000
_cell.length_c   1.000
_cell.angle_alpha   90.00
_cell.angle_beta   90.00
_cell.angle_gamma   90.00
#
_symmetry.space_group_name_H-M   'P 1'
#
loop_
_entity.id
_entity.type
_entity.pdbx_description
1 polymer ?
#
loop_
_entity_poly.entity_id
_entity_poly.type
_entity_poly.pdbx_seq_one_letter_code
_entity_poly.pdbx_strand_id
1 'polypeptide(L)'
;MTLRYVCNCLQKKAKTKWPSDETVKTRVVSGFVFLRLLCPAILNPRSFSLVQENPSETAARTLKLVAKVLQNLANLVDVGPKEAYM
;
A
#
# COMPACT_ATOMS: atom_id res chain seq x y z
N MET A 1 -2.84 -15.74 -12.22
CA MET A 1 -1.90 -15.17 -13.23
C MET A 1 -2.19 -13.69 -13.57
N THR A 2 -3.40 -13.17 -13.33
CA THR A 2 -3.82 -11.83 -13.80
C THR A 2 -3.11 -10.65 -13.13
N LEU A 3 -2.90 -10.67 -11.81
CA LEU A 3 -2.31 -9.53 -11.10
C LEU A 3 -0.88 -9.22 -11.54
N ARG A 4 -0.03 -10.25 -11.66
CA ARG A 4 1.35 -10.09 -12.15
C ARG A 4 1.39 -9.53 -13.57
N TYR A 5 0.45 -9.94 -14.42
CA TYR A 5 0.31 -9.40 -15.76
C TYR A 5 -0.05 -7.91 -15.74
N VAL A 6 -1.06 -7.51 -14.95
CA VAL A 6 -1.44 -6.10 -14.80
C VAL A 6 -0.29 -5.25 -14.26
N CYS A 7 0.43 -5.73 -13.25
CA CYS A 7 1.61 -5.04 -12.72
C CYS A 7 2.70 -4.87 -13.78
N ASN A 8 2.95 -5.88 -14.61
CA ASN A 8 3.90 -5.79 -15.72
C ASN A 8 3.46 -4.75 -16.77
N CYS A 9 2.16 -4.72 -17.11
CA CYS A 9 1.62 -3.70 -18.01
C CYS A 9 1.79 -2.28 -17.43
N LEU A 10 1.52 -2.08 -16.14
CA LEU A 10 1.73 -0.81 -15.45
C LEU A 10 3.21 -0.40 -15.49
N GLN A 11 4.12 -1.34 -15.22
CA GLN A 11 5.56 -1.09 -15.28
C GLN A 11 6.02 -0.64 -16.67
N LYS A 12 5.60 -1.35 -17.72
CA LYS A 12 5.94 -1.01 -19.11
C LYS A 12 5.45 0.39 -19.46
N LYS A 13 4.17 0.70 -19.19
CA LYS A 13 3.59 2.01 -19.48
C LYS A 13 4.25 3.15 -18.70
N ALA A 14 4.53 2.93 -17.42
CA ALA A 14 5.21 3.92 -16.59
C ALA A 14 6.63 4.19 -17.10
N LYS A 15 7.40 3.15 -17.45
CA LYS A 15 8.75 3.30 -18.00
C LYS A 15 8.76 4.03 -19.34
N THR A 16 7.80 3.76 -20.22
CA THR A 16 7.67 4.50 -21.50
C THR A 16 7.36 5.98 -21.27
N LYS A 17 6.56 6.32 -20.25
CA LYS A 17 6.16 7.70 -19.97
C LYS A 17 7.25 8.49 -19.22
N TRP A 18 8.01 7.83 -18.35
CA TRP A 18 9.10 8.42 -17.56
C TRP A 18 10.38 7.58 -17.72
N PRO A 19 11.06 7.65 -18.88
CA PRO A 19 12.25 6.84 -19.14
C PRO A 19 13.45 7.20 -18.25
N SER A 20 13.52 8.44 -17.75
CA SER A 20 14.63 8.94 -16.93
C SER A 20 14.56 8.53 -15.46
N ASP A 21 13.42 8.05 -14.98
CA ASP A 21 13.25 7.60 -13.58
C ASP A 21 13.22 6.07 -13.52
N GLU A 22 14.36 5.45 -13.20
CA GLU A 22 14.46 3.99 -13.08
C GLU A 22 13.61 3.40 -11.95
N THR A 23 13.25 4.20 -10.95
CA THR A 23 12.44 3.79 -9.79
C THR A 23 10.95 3.80 -10.08
N VAL A 24 10.51 4.43 -11.18
CA VAL A 24 9.10 4.55 -11.55
C VAL A 24 8.42 3.18 -11.72
N LYS A 25 9.17 2.17 -12.20
CA LYS A 25 8.68 0.79 -12.38
C LYS A 25 8.27 0.14 -11.06
N THR A 26 9.00 0.42 -9.98
CA THR A 26 8.74 -0.15 -8.66
C THR A 26 7.72 0.70 -7.91
N ARG A 27 7.80 2.03 -8.00
CA ARG A 27 6.83 2.95 -7.38
C ARG A 27 5.40 2.74 -7.90
N VAL A 28 5.21 2.57 -9.21
CA VAL A 28 3.86 2.38 -9.79
C VAL A 28 3.19 1.10 -9.28
N VAL A 29 3.96 0.02 -9.11
CA VAL A 29 3.45 -1.24 -8.57
C VAL A 29 3.23 -1.13 -7.07
N SER A 30 4.17 -0.50 -6.34
CA SER A 30 4.05 -0.28 -4.90
C SER A 30 2.78 0.52 -4.56
N GLY A 31 2.54 1.64 -5.25
CA GLY A 31 1.35 2.48 -5.08
C GLY A 31 0.04 1.86 -5.58
N PHE A 32 0.10 0.79 -6.36
CA PHE A 32 -1.09 0.00 -6.69
C PHE A 32 -1.35 -1.06 -5.61
N VAL A 33 -0.33 -1.85 -5.26
CA VAL A 33 -0.49 -2.99 -4.35
C VAL A 33 -0.65 -2.55 -2.90
N PHE A 34 0.20 -1.67 -2.38
CA PHE A 34 0.12 -1.27 -0.97
C PHE A 34 -0.98 -0.24 -0.77
N LEU A 35 -0.92 0.89 -1.49
CA LEU A 35 -1.85 1.99 -1.27
C LEU A 35 -3.30 1.69 -1.67
N ARG A 36 -3.53 0.89 -2.73
CA ARG A 36 -4.89 0.65 -3.26
C ARG A 36 -5.46 -0.73 -2.98
N LEU A 37 -4.66 -1.68 -2.48
CA LEU A 37 -5.15 -3.03 -2.19
C LEU A 37 -4.89 -3.42 -0.73
N LEU A 38 -3.63 -3.49 -0.29
CA LEU A 38 -3.29 -4.02 1.03
C LEU A 38 -3.65 -3.06 2.18
N CYS A 39 -3.23 -1.79 2.12
CA CYS A 39 -3.53 -0.82 3.16
C CYS A 39 -5.04 -0.60 3.34
N PRO A 40 -5.86 -0.45 2.28
CA PRO A 40 -7.32 -0.41 2.41
C PRO A 40 -7.92 -1.69 3.02
N ALA A 41 -7.39 -2.87 2.67
CA ALA A 41 -7.84 -4.14 3.23
C ALA A 41 -7.51 -4.27 4.73
N ILE A 42 -6.37 -3.76 5.17
CA ILE A 42 -5.99 -3.75 6.59
C ILE A 42 -6.85 -2.74 7.37
N LEU A 43 -7.10 -1.56 6.80
CA LEU A 43 -7.90 -0.51 7.43
C LEU A 43 -9.37 -0.87 7.54
N ASN A 44 -9.90 -1.62 6.59
CA ASN A 44 -11.30 -2.04 6.56
C ASN A 44 -11.45 -3.51 6.15
N PRO A 45 -11.07 -4.45 7.05
CA PRO A 45 -11.01 -5.87 6.72
C PRO A 45 -12.38 -6.47 6.40
N ARG A 46 -13.46 -5.91 6.96
CA ARG A 46 -14.83 -6.37 6.69
C ARG A 46 -15.25 -6.10 5.25
N SER A 47 -14.91 -4.93 4.70
CA SER A 47 -15.23 -4.58 3.30
C SER A 47 -14.48 -5.44 2.29
N PHE A 48 -13.37 -6.04 2.72
CA PHE A 48 -12.59 -7.02 1.95
C PHE A 48 -12.94 -8.48 2.32
N SER A 49 -14.00 -8.69 3.11
CA SER A 49 -14.46 -10.00 3.56
C SER A 49 -13.40 -10.83 4.30
N LEU A 50 -12.44 -10.17 4.95
CA LEU A 50 -11.38 -10.82 5.74
C LEU A 50 -11.84 -11.18 7.16
N VAL A 51 -12.84 -10.47 7.69
CA VAL A 51 -13.44 -10.69 9.00
C VAL A 51 -14.97 -10.57 8.89
N GLN A 52 -15.69 -11.28 9.74
CA GLN A 52 -17.15 -11.25 9.76
C GLN A 52 -17.70 -10.04 10.55
N GLU A 53 -17.04 -9.68 11.65
CA GLU A 53 -17.42 -8.58 12.53
C GLU A 53 -16.42 -7.43 12.45
N ASN A 54 -16.87 -6.22 12.80
CA ASN A 54 -15.97 -5.06 12.87
C ASN A 54 -14.95 -5.27 14.00
N PRO A 55 -13.65 -4.98 13.76
CA PRO A 55 -12.65 -5.03 14.83
C PRO A 55 -13.02 -4.06 15.96
N SER A 56 -12.72 -4.44 17.21
CA SER A 56 -12.84 -3.56 18.37
C SER A 56 -12.02 -2.28 18.18
N GLU A 57 -12.33 -1.21 18.91
CA GLU A 57 -11.61 0.07 18.77
C GLU A 57 -10.09 -0.09 18.94
N THR A 58 -9.67 -0.92 19.90
CA THR A 58 -8.26 -1.27 20.13
C THR A 58 -7.66 -1.97 18.91
N ALA A 59 -8.32 -2.99 18.37
CA ALA A 59 -7.83 -3.71 17.19
C ALA A 59 -7.80 -2.82 15.94
N ALA A 60 -8.82 -1.98 15.74
CA ALA A 60 -8.88 -1.01 14.65
C ALA A 60 -7.73 0.01 14.72
N ARG A 61 -7.37 0.47 15.93
CA ARG A 61 -6.22 1.35 16.14
C ARG A 61 -4.91 0.65 15.78
N THR A 62 -4.73 -0.60 16.20
CA THR A 62 -3.54 -1.39 15.85
C THR A 62 -3.44 -1.61 14.35
N LEU A 63 -4.53 -1.99 13.68
CA LEU A 63 -4.57 -2.15 12.22
C LEU A 63 -4.23 -0.85 11.48
N LYS A 64 -4.70 0.30 11.98
CA LYS A 64 -4.33 1.62 11.43
C LYS A 64 -2.82 1.87 11.52
N LEU A 65 -2.19 1.59 12.66
CA LEU A 65 -0.74 1.75 12.81
C LEU A 65 0.03 0.81 11.86
N VAL A 66 -0.39 -0.45 11.75
CA VAL A 66 0.21 -1.43 10.81
C VAL A 66 0.09 -0.95 9.36
N ALA A 67 -1.10 -0.54 8.94
CA ALA A 67 -1.31 -0.02 7.59
C ALA A 67 -0.45 1.21 7.30
N LYS A 68 -0.21 2.04 8.32
CA LYS A 68 0.58 3.26 8.21
C LYS A 68 2.08 2.98 8.07
N VAL A 69 2.62 2.07 8.88
CA VAL A 69 4.02 1.59 8.74
C VAL A 69 4.24 0.96 7.37
N LEU A 70 3.32 0.10 6.92
CA LEU A 70 3.39 -0.51 5.59
C LEU A 70 3.34 0.53 4.47
N GLN A 71 2.52 1.58 4.62
CA GLN A 71 2.43 2.64 3.63
C GLN A 71 3.70 3.49 3.56
N ASN A 72 4.32 3.80 4.69
CA ASN A 72 5.59 4.51 4.75
C ASN A 72 6.72 3.69 4.12
N LEU A 73 6.78 2.38 4.44
CA LEU A 73 7.72 1.44 3.81
C LEU A 73 7.51 1.36 2.29
N ALA A 74 6.26 1.25 1.83
CA ALA A 74 5.91 1.18 0.42
C ALA A 74 6.29 2.47 -0.36
N ASN A 75 6.29 3.60 0.33
CA ASN A 75 6.70 4.89 -0.20
C ASN A 75 8.21 5.16 -0.08
N LEU A 76 8.97 4.27 0.59
CA LEU A 76 10.40 4.43 0.88
C LEU A 76 10.70 5.75 1.63
N VAL A 77 9.82 6.11 2.58
CA VAL A 77 9.98 7.29 3.42
C VAL A 77 10.16 6.88 4.88
N ASP A 78 11.09 7.52 5.56
CA ASP A 78 11.27 7.37 7.00
C ASP A 78 10.12 8.02 7.76
N VAL A 79 9.82 7.48 8.94
CA VAL A 79 8.82 8.02 9.86
C VAL A 79 9.26 9.42 10.28
N GLY A 80 8.52 10.44 9.83
CA GLY A 80 8.91 11.83 10.03
C GLY A 80 8.65 12.32 11.47
N PRO A 81 9.13 13.52 11.84
CA PRO A 81 8.92 14.10 13.18
C PRO A 81 7.44 14.36 13.50
N LYS A 82 6.56 14.47 12.48
CA LYS A 82 5.09 14.54 12.64
C LYS A 82 4.47 13.24 13.14
N GLU A 83 5.28 12.19 13.25
CA GLU A 83 4.88 10.82 13.49
C GLU A 83 5.69 10.17 14.62
N ALA A 84 6.38 10.96 15.44
CA ALA A 84 7.26 10.47 16.52
C ALA A 84 6.57 9.62 17.61
N TYR A 85 5.22 9.56 17.61
CA TYR A 85 4.42 8.73 18.50
C TYR A 85 3.97 7.40 17.87
N MET A 86 4.32 7.15 16.60
CA MET A 86 4.17 5.83 15.99
C MET A 86 5.19 4.85 16.55
#